data_AF-A0A9Q8ZER9-F1
#
_entry.id   AF-A0A9Q8ZER9-F1
#
_cell.length_a   1.000
_cell.length_b   1.000
_cell.length_c   1.000
_cell.angle_alpha   90.00
_cell.angle_beta   90.00
_cell.angle_gamma   90.00
#
_symmetry.space_group_name_H-M   'P 1'
#
loop_
_entity.id
_entity.type
_entity.pdbx_description
1 polymer ?
#
loop_
_entity_poly.entity_id
_entity_poly.type
_entity_poly.pdbx_seq_one_letter_code
_entity_poly.pdbx_strand_id
1 'polypeptide(L)'
;MPAAPPDDVPLALVLVIMSTTAVQPDAESSQHSSLGNHHKPSPFFEPLPWTAWSPTAAARRLTRDIASMNSAILADIQGLSSIPRVYAALFHRTRKFAATVRQLVRIAPSMWAQAGCLLVDWGVHVLRHPEIGLERFLNSQRESLYWILDDALLRICLDQWDPPQSPLAPSSPSQTCASSRFSAFVTVPWDVATRPIVQSLANSQTLVPLWDQQDVEEFKRWKTSISEDYSGKVFEPGWFRRSKKFLRESTRIYEIWRTMRRAGNGQLPAELANVIVEDVAAFENLPLGNLRELYLPSQTDAFDQRFDEK
;
A
#
# COMPACT_ATOMS: atom_id res chain seq x y z
N MET A 1 18.37 42.55 -38.84
CA MET A 1 19.51 42.52 -37.91
C MET A 1 19.01 42.14 -36.51
N PRO A 2 19.85 41.44 -35.74
CA PRO A 2 19.54 40.38 -34.77
C PRO A 2 19.43 40.98 -33.34
N ALA A 3 19.26 40.28 -32.22
CA ALA A 3 19.82 39.00 -31.81
C ALA A 3 19.06 38.45 -30.59
N ALA A 4 19.03 37.11 -30.50
CA ALA A 4 18.88 36.39 -29.24
C ALA A 4 20.14 36.62 -28.35
N PRO A 5 20.15 36.18 -27.08
CA PRO A 5 20.38 34.76 -26.87
C PRO A 5 19.49 34.11 -25.79
N PRO A 6 19.34 32.79 -25.87
CA PRO A 6 18.99 31.91 -24.76
C PRO A 6 20.26 31.47 -24.01
N ASP A 7 20.16 31.34 -22.69
CA ASP A 7 21.06 30.51 -21.87
C ASP A 7 20.20 29.26 -21.53
N ASP A 8 20.44 28.04 -22.00
CA ASP A 8 21.67 27.21 -22.05
C ASP A 8 22.42 27.20 -20.71
N VAL A 9 22.34 26.06 -20.00
CA VAL A 9 23.52 25.19 -19.80
C VAL A 9 23.10 23.87 -19.12
N PRO A 10 23.79 22.77 -19.44
CA PRO A 10 23.36 21.39 -19.29
C PRO A 10 24.07 20.68 -18.12
N LEU A 11 23.61 19.47 -17.78
CA LEU A 11 24.47 18.50 -17.08
C LEU A 11 24.38 17.15 -17.77
N ALA A 12 25.24 17.00 -18.78
CA ALA A 12 25.88 15.73 -19.07
C ALA A 12 27.14 15.63 -18.19
N LEU A 13 27.21 14.61 -17.33
CA LEU A 13 28.45 14.02 -16.83
C LEU A 13 28.10 12.61 -16.33
N VAL A 14 28.28 11.52 -17.07
CA VAL A 14 29.49 10.92 -17.69
C VAL A 14 30.28 10.04 -16.72
N LEU A 15 30.40 8.77 -17.15
CA LEU A 15 31.36 7.69 -16.81
C LEU A 15 31.27 7.04 -15.40
N VAL A 16 30.88 5.74 -15.32
CA VAL A 16 31.72 4.53 -15.43
C VAL A 16 32.57 4.34 -14.16
N ILE A 17 32.48 3.21 -13.45
CA ILE A 17 33.47 2.12 -13.52
C ILE A 17 32.82 0.79 -13.05
N MET A 18 32.83 -0.15 -13.98
CA MET A 18 33.22 -1.57 -13.90
C MET A 18 32.79 -2.47 -12.72
N SER A 19 32.09 -3.53 -13.13
CA SER A 19 32.13 -4.89 -12.60
C SER A 19 33.52 -5.34 -12.14
N THR A 20 33.56 -6.13 -11.06
CA THR A 20 34.14 -7.49 -11.09
C THR A 20 33.65 -8.31 -9.89
N THR A 21 32.89 -9.35 -10.19
CA THR A 21 32.79 -10.60 -9.44
C THR A 21 34.13 -11.35 -9.50
N ALA A 22 34.55 -11.98 -8.39
CA ALA A 22 35.07 -13.36 -8.39
C ALA A 22 35.42 -13.81 -6.97
N VAL A 23 34.86 -14.96 -6.61
CA VAL A 23 35.12 -15.76 -5.42
C VAL A 23 36.04 -16.91 -5.86
N GLN A 24 37.25 -16.97 -5.27
CA GLN A 24 37.94 -18.17 -4.74
C GLN A 24 38.34 -19.33 -5.71
N PRO A 25 39.02 -20.41 -5.23
CA PRO A 25 40.48 -20.62 -5.20
C PRO A 25 40.97 -21.81 -6.08
N ASP A 26 42.28 -22.00 -6.24
CA ASP A 26 43.02 -23.26 -5.94
C ASP A 26 44.39 -23.39 -6.62
N ALA A 27 45.31 -23.94 -5.81
CA ALA A 27 46.45 -24.82 -6.07
C ALA A 27 47.25 -24.80 -7.40
N GLU A 28 48.58 -24.66 -7.26
CA GLU A 28 49.66 -25.57 -7.71
C GLU A 28 51.01 -24.79 -7.69
N SER A 29 52.00 -25.15 -6.86
CA SER A 29 53.00 -26.22 -6.99
C SER A 29 54.30 -25.80 -7.70
N SER A 30 55.43 -26.14 -7.05
CA SER A 30 56.81 -26.32 -7.55
C SER A 30 57.69 -25.07 -7.70
N GLN A 31 58.65 -24.82 -6.80
CA GLN A 31 59.97 -25.45 -6.56
C GLN A 31 61.11 -24.71 -7.25
N HIS A 32 62.06 -24.15 -6.47
CA HIS A 32 63.51 -24.34 -6.68
C HIS A 32 64.36 -23.87 -5.49
N SER A 33 64.96 -24.85 -4.81
CA SER A 33 66.33 -24.94 -4.25
C SER A 33 67.07 -23.72 -3.69
N SER A 34 67.47 -23.81 -2.41
CA SER A 34 68.86 -23.54 -1.99
C SER A 34 69.25 -24.31 -0.73
N LEU A 35 70.45 -24.91 -0.76
CA LEU A 35 71.07 -25.75 0.26
C LEU A 35 71.28 -25.03 1.61
N GLY A 36 71.18 -25.80 2.70
CA GLY A 36 71.64 -25.41 4.03
C GLY A 36 71.43 -26.53 5.05
N ASN A 37 72.43 -27.41 5.19
CA ASN A 37 72.48 -28.48 6.17
C ASN A 37 72.52 -27.91 7.60
N HIS A 38 71.53 -28.23 8.44
CA HIS A 38 71.72 -28.40 9.88
C HIS A 38 70.68 -29.39 10.43
N HIS A 39 71.17 -30.34 11.25
CA HIS A 39 70.46 -31.40 11.96
C HIS A 39 69.03 -31.02 12.40
N LYS A 40 68.02 -31.77 11.96
CA LYS A 40 66.68 -31.79 12.57
C LYS A 40 66.52 -33.07 13.40
N PRO A 41 66.22 -32.98 14.71
CA PRO A 41 65.79 -34.12 15.51
C PRO A 41 64.35 -34.54 15.18
N SER A 42 64.02 -35.79 15.54
CA SER A 42 62.77 -36.53 15.29
C SER A 42 61.46 -35.77 15.64
N PRO A 43 60.38 -35.92 14.84
CA PRO A 43 59.11 -35.21 15.03
C PRO A 43 58.22 -35.78 16.15
N PHE A 44 58.68 -36.83 16.85
CA PHE A 44 57.89 -37.49 17.91
C PHE A 44 58.04 -36.85 19.30
N PHE A 45 58.93 -35.86 19.43
CA PHE A 45 59.14 -35.09 20.67
C PHE A 45 59.16 -33.57 20.41
N GLU A 46 58.37 -33.08 19.44
CA GLU A 46 58.00 -31.67 19.47
C GLU A 46 56.86 -31.50 20.48
N PRO A 47 57.10 -30.86 21.64
CA PRO A 47 55.99 -30.40 22.46
C PRO A 47 55.16 -29.47 21.57
N LEU A 48 53.88 -29.79 21.41
CA LEU A 48 52.92 -28.91 20.72
C LEU A 48 53.20 -27.48 21.16
N PRO A 49 53.46 -26.54 20.23
CA PRO A 49 53.89 -25.20 20.60
C PRO A 49 52.85 -24.60 21.54
N TRP A 50 53.26 -24.31 22.78
CA TRP A 50 52.42 -23.66 23.80
C TRP A 50 51.99 -22.24 23.39
N THR A 51 52.40 -21.78 22.21
CA THR A 51 52.03 -20.51 21.59
C THR A 51 50.84 -20.66 20.64
N ALA A 52 49.72 -21.23 21.09
CA ALA A 52 48.48 -21.12 20.32
C ALA A 52 47.25 -20.79 21.17
N TRP A 53 47.37 -20.72 22.50
CA TRP A 53 46.29 -20.31 23.39
C TRP A 53 46.80 -19.24 24.33
N SER A 54 47.32 -18.16 23.77
CA SER A 54 47.44 -16.92 24.55
C SER A 54 46.02 -16.50 24.94
N PRO A 55 45.69 -16.37 26.24
CA PRO A 55 44.39 -15.85 26.68
C PRO A 55 44.09 -14.50 26.02
N THR A 56 45.14 -13.72 25.72
CA THR A 56 45.07 -12.45 25.01
C THR A 56 44.69 -12.62 23.54
N ALA A 57 45.17 -13.64 22.84
CA ALA A 57 44.78 -13.93 21.45
C ALA A 57 43.34 -14.43 21.35
N ALA A 58 42.92 -15.30 22.28
CA ALA A 58 41.54 -15.77 22.39
C ALA A 58 40.59 -14.61 22.75
N ALA A 59 40.97 -13.75 23.70
CA ALA A 59 40.21 -12.55 24.05
C ALA A 59 40.07 -11.58 22.87
N ARG A 60 41.15 -11.30 22.13
CA ARG A 60 41.10 -10.44 20.94
C ARG A 60 40.21 -11.01 19.83
N ARG A 61 40.22 -12.34 19.65
CA ARG A 61 39.34 -13.02 18.70
C ARG A 61 37.88 -12.89 19.13
N LEU A 62 37.58 -13.16 20.39
CA LEU A 62 36.24 -12.98 20.96
C LEU A 62 35.76 -11.52 20.83
N THR A 63 36.60 -10.52 21.12
CA THR A 63 36.25 -9.10 20.96
C THR A 63 35.94 -8.77 19.50
N ARG A 64 36.71 -9.32 18.54
CA ARG A 64 36.46 -9.13 17.11
C ARG A 64 35.15 -9.80 16.68
N ASP A 65 34.89 -11.01 17.15
CA ASP A 65 33.67 -11.76 16.83
C ASP A 65 32.44 -11.06 17.42
N ILE A 66 32.52 -10.58 18.67
CA ILE A 66 31.49 -9.76 19.32
C ILE A 66 31.28 -8.45 18.55
N ALA A 67 32.35 -7.74 18.17
CA ALA A 67 32.23 -6.50 17.40
C ALA A 67 31.62 -6.74 16.02
N SER A 68 31.97 -7.85 15.36
CA SER A 68 31.39 -8.25 14.07
C SER A 68 29.90 -8.58 14.20
N MET A 69 29.51 -9.38 15.19
CA MET A 69 28.10 -9.68 15.47
C MET A 69 27.31 -8.42 15.83
N ASN A 70 27.87 -7.57 16.68
CA ASN A 70 27.26 -6.32 17.07
C ASN A 70 27.17 -5.34 15.90
N SER A 71 28.10 -5.35 14.95
CA SER A 71 28.03 -4.46 13.77
C SER A 71 26.82 -4.75 12.88
N ALA A 72 26.49 -6.04 12.68
CA ALA A 72 25.29 -6.44 11.94
C ALA A 72 24.02 -6.04 12.70
N ILE A 73 23.97 -6.31 14.01
CA ILE A 73 22.85 -5.95 14.88
C ILE A 73 22.66 -4.43 14.93
N LEU A 74 23.75 -3.66 15.05
CA LEU A 74 23.71 -2.21 15.11
C LEU A 74 23.34 -1.58 13.76
N ALA A 75 23.80 -2.15 12.64
CA ALA A 75 23.36 -1.75 11.30
C ALA A 75 21.86 -2.01 11.09
N ASP A 76 21.37 -3.16 11.54
CA ASP A 76 19.93 -3.50 11.51
C ASP A 76 19.12 -2.58 12.43
N ILE A 77 19.58 -2.28 13.64
CA ILE A 77 18.95 -1.31 14.57
C ILE A 77 18.99 0.11 13.99
N GLN A 78 20.06 0.51 13.31
CA GLN A 78 20.14 1.80 12.62
C GLN A 78 19.12 1.88 11.48
N GLY A 79 18.91 0.78 10.72
CA GLY A 79 17.82 0.66 9.76
C GLY A 79 16.45 0.85 10.40
N LEU A 80 16.19 0.19 11.54
CA LEU A 80 14.94 0.32 12.31
C LEU A 80 14.72 1.73 12.88
N SER A 81 15.79 2.42 13.28
CA SER A 81 15.73 3.79 13.82
C SER A 81 15.23 4.82 12.79
N SER A 82 15.36 4.49 11.50
CA SER A 82 14.85 5.33 10.41
C SER A 82 13.36 5.12 10.15
N ILE A 83 12.78 3.95 10.48
CA ILE A 83 11.39 3.58 10.16
C ILE A 83 10.38 4.60 10.69
N PRO A 84 10.42 5.05 11.96
CA PRO A 84 9.48 6.07 12.43
C PRO A 84 9.55 7.38 11.64
N ARG A 85 10.75 7.78 11.18
CA ARG A 85 10.95 8.99 10.37
C ARG A 85 10.41 8.81 8.95
N VAL A 86 10.69 7.66 8.32
CA VAL A 86 10.16 7.33 6.99
C VAL A 86 8.63 7.25 7.05
N TYR A 87 8.06 6.56 8.04
CA TYR A 87 6.63 6.51 8.26
C TYR A 87 6.00 7.90 8.44
N ALA A 88 6.56 8.75 9.30
CA ALA A 88 6.02 10.09 9.52
C ALA A 88 6.01 10.93 8.23
N ALA A 89 7.10 10.87 7.45
CA ALA A 89 7.19 11.56 6.16
C ALA A 89 6.18 10.99 5.15
N LEU A 90 6.10 9.67 5.04
CA LEU A 90 5.19 8.98 4.13
C LEU A 90 3.72 9.24 4.49
N PHE A 91 3.38 9.19 5.78
CA PHE A 91 2.05 9.51 6.29
C PHE A 91 1.63 10.94 5.92
N HIS A 92 2.52 11.92 6.14
CA HIS A 92 2.24 13.31 5.78
C HIS A 92 2.08 13.50 4.27
N ARG A 93 2.95 12.87 3.47
CA ARG A 93 2.88 12.91 2.00
C ARG A 93 1.61 12.26 1.47
N THR A 94 1.24 11.08 1.97
CA THR A 94 0.01 10.37 1.60
C THR A 94 -1.23 11.21 1.94
N ARG A 95 -1.25 11.85 3.12
CA ARG A 95 -2.35 12.75 3.50
C ARG A 95 -2.44 13.98 2.58
N LYS A 96 -1.31 14.61 2.27
CA LYS A 96 -1.24 15.77 1.37
C LYS A 96 -1.65 15.39 -0.05
N PHE A 97 -1.18 14.24 -0.55
CA PHE A 97 -1.54 13.69 -1.84
C PHE A 97 -3.05 13.43 -1.93
N ALA A 98 -3.62 12.69 -0.99
CA ALA A 98 -5.05 12.41 -0.94
C ALA A 98 -5.90 13.69 -0.92
N ALA A 99 -5.51 14.71 -0.14
CA ALA A 99 -6.17 16.00 -0.12
C ALA A 99 -6.08 16.73 -1.48
N THR A 100 -4.92 16.64 -2.14
CA THR A 100 -4.68 17.26 -3.46
C THR A 100 -5.52 16.59 -4.54
N VAL A 101 -5.62 15.25 -4.53
CA VAL A 101 -6.48 14.50 -5.46
C VAL A 101 -7.95 14.91 -5.27
N ARG A 102 -8.43 15.02 -4.03
CA ARG A 102 -9.80 15.51 -3.77
C ARG A 102 -10.02 16.93 -4.28
N GLN A 103 -9.03 17.81 -4.12
CA GLN A 103 -9.09 19.17 -4.67
C GLN A 103 -9.08 19.16 -6.20
N LEU A 104 -8.33 18.26 -6.84
CA LEU A 104 -8.33 18.07 -8.29
C LEU A 104 -9.74 17.72 -8.80
N VAL A 105 -10.44 16.82 -8.12
CA VAL A 105 -11.83 16.45 -8.47
C VAL A 105 -12.77 17.65 -8.37
N ARG A 106 -12.58 18.54 -7.40
CA ARG A 106 -13.40 19.76 -7.29
C ARG A 106 -13.17 20.74 -8.45
N ILE A 107 -11.93 20.83 -8.93
CA ILE A 107 -11.55 21.73 -10.04
C ILE A 107 -11.96 21.13 -11.39
N ALA A 108 -11.79 19.82 -11.56
CA ALA A 108 -12.13 19.09 -12.77
C ALA A 108 -13.02 17.87 -12.46
N PRO A 109 -14.33 18.08 -12.23
CA PRO A 109 -15.26 17.01 -11.85
C PRO A 109 -15.36 15.90 -12.88
N SER A 110 -15.16 16.20 -14.16
CA SER A 110 -15.19 15.21 -15.24
C SER A 110 -14.07 14.17 -15.17
N MET A 111 -12.98 14.45 -14.44
CA MET A 111 -11.82 13.56 -14.31
C MET A 111 -11.80 12.77 -12.99
N TRP A 112 -12.93 12.69 -12.29
CA TRP A 112 -13.01 12.06 -10.96
C TRP A 112 -12.55 10.60 -10.97
N ALA A 113 -12.86 9.84 -12.03
CA ALA A 113 -12.50 8.43 -12.13
C ALA A 113 -10.98 8.26 -12.27
N GLN A 114 -10.35 9.10 -13.08
CA GLN A 114 -8.89 9.15 -13.25
C GLN A 114 -8.21 9.58 -11.95
N ALA A 115 -8.76 10.59 -11.27
CA ALA A 115 -8.29 11.01 -9.95
C ALA A 115 -8.39 9.87 -8.92
N GLY A 116 -9.45 9.07 -8.97
CA GLY A 116 -9.57 7.85 -8.16
C GLY A 116 -8.49 6.81 -8.47
N CYS A 117 -8.15 6.61 -9.75
CA CYS A 117 -7.06 5.72 -10.15
C CYS A 117 -5.71 6.17 -9.58
N LEU A 118 -5.43 7.48 -9.54
CA LEU A 118 -4.20 8.01 -8.93
C LEU A 118 -4.03 7.62 -7.45
N LEU A 119 -5.13 7.46 -6.70
CA LEU A 119 -5.07 6.99 -5.31
C LEU A 119 -4.65 5.53 -5.22
N VAL A 120 -5.16 4.70 -6.13
CA VAL A 120 -4.79 3.29 -6.24
C VAL A 120 -3.32 3.17 -6.67
N ASP A 121 -2.93 3.90 -7.70
CA ASP A 121 -1.57 3.93 -8.24
C ASP A 121 -0.55 4.39 -7.19
N TRP A 122 -0.90 5.35 -6.33
CA TRP A 122 -0.04 5.74 -5.20
C TRP A 122 0.16 4.58 -4.21
N GLY A 123 -0.91 3.83 -3.91
CA GLY A 123 -0.83 2.63 -3.09
C GLY A 123 0.10 1.55 -3.68
N VAL A 124 0.07 1.38 -5.00
CA VAL A 124 0.87 0.38 -5.71
C VAL A 124 2.30 0.83 -5.92
N HIS A 125 2.53 2.01 -6.46
CA HIS A 125 3.84 2.43 -6.95
C HIS A 125 4.64 3.21 -5.93
N VAL A 126 3.97 3.92 -5.01
CA VAL A 126 4.66 4.68 -3.96
C VAL A 126 4.76 3.83 -2.71
N LEU A 127 3.64 3.40 -2.12
CA LEU A 127 3.69 2.69 -0.84
C LEU A 127 4.42 1.35 -0.93
N ARG A 128 4.29 0.62 -2.05
CA ARG A 128 4.98 -0.66 -2.28
C ARG A 128 6.30 -0.51 -3.06
N HIS A 129 6.88 0.69 -3.10
CA HIS A 129 8.20 0.88 -3.69
C HIS A 129 9.27 0.14 -2.86
N PRO A 130 10.21 -0.61 -3.48
CA PRO A 130 11.21 -1.40 -2.76
C PRO A 130 12.08 -0.60 -1.79
N GLU A 131 12.39 0.66 -2.13
CA GLU A 131 13.21 1.53 -1.27
C GLU A 131 12.49 1.99 0.01
N ILE A 132 11.15 1.96 0.05
CA ILE A 132 10.40 2.32 1.26
C ILE A 132 10.46 1.20 2.28
N GLY A 133 10.49 -0.06 1.82
CA GLY A 133 10.48 -1.23 2.69
C GLY A 133 9.25 -1.27 3.60
N LEU A 134 8.04 -1.12 3.02
CA LEU A 134 6.78 -1.05 3.76
C LEU A 134 6.55 -2.31 4.62
N GLU A 135 7.08 -3.45 4.20
CA GLU A 135 7.10 -4.74 4.90
C GLU A 135 7.81 -4.69 6.27
N ARG A 136 8.52 -3.61 6.57
CA ARG A 136 9.16 -3.37 7.88
C ARG A 136 8.29 -2.56 8.85
N PHE A 137 7.20 -1.98 8.37
CA PHE A 137 6.35 -1.09 9.17
C PHE A 137 5.41 -1.92 10.05
N LEU A 138 4.92 -1.36 11.15
CA LEU A 138 3.89 -2.02 11.95
C LEU A 138 2.59 -2.16 11.14
N ASN A 139 1.80 -3.22 11.40
CA ASN A 139 0.52 -3.43 10.70
C ASN A 139 -0.40 -2.21 10.81
N SER A 140 -0.49 -1.59 11.99
CA SER A 140 -1.28 -0.37 12.21
C SER A 140 -0.78 0.85 11.41
N GLN A 141 0.53 0.94 11.16
CA GLN A 141 1.12 1.99 10.31
C GLN A 141 0.81 1.76 8.83
N ARG A 142 0.86 0.51 8.37
CA ARG A 142 0.46 0.17 7.00
C ARG A 142 -1.02 0.43 6.78
N GLU A 143 -1.84 -0.03 7.72
CA GLU A 143 -3.29 0.16 7.70
C GLU A 143 -3.65 1.63 7.68
N SER A 144 -2.99 2.49 8.48
CA SER A 144 -3.27 3.92 8.47
C SER A 144 -2.98 4.59 7.11
N LEU A 145 -1.93 4.16 6.40
CA LEU A 145 -1.60 4.66 5.06
C LEU A 145 -2.65 4.26 4.03
N TYR A 146 -3.03 2.99 4.00
CA TYR A 146 -4.10 2.52 3.10
C TYR A 146 -5.46 3.11 3.45
N TRP A 147 -5.73 3.31 4.74
CA TRP A 147 -6.96 3.94 5.21
C TRP A 147 -7.12 5.36 4.68
N ILE A 148 -6.04 6.15 4.60
CA ILE A 148 -6.08 7.51 4.03
C ILE A 148 -6.47 7.47 2.55
N LEU A 149 -5.88 6.55 1.77
CA LEU A 149 -6.16 6.42 0.35
C LEU A 149 -7.59 5.90 0.11
N ASP A 150 -7.99 4.89 0.88
CA ASP A 150 -9.34 4.31 0.83
C ASP A 150 -10.41 5.33 1.25
N ASP A 151 -10.17 6.12 2.31
CA ASP A 151 -11.09 7.19 2.73
C ASP A 151 -11.25 8.25 1.64
N ALA A 152 -10.15 8.65 1.00
CA ALA A 152 -10.20 9.63 -0.07
C ALA A 152 -10.93 9.11 -1.31
N LEU A 153 -10.68 7.86 -1.70
CA LEU A 153 -11.35 7.22 -2.85
C LEU A 153 -12.84 7.06 -2.57
N LEU A 154 -13.19 6.53 -1.41
CA LEU A 154 -14.57 6.37 -0.96
C LEU A 154 -15.33 7.70 -0.97
N ARG A 155 -14.72 8.78 -0.47
CA ARG A 155 -15.32 10.11 -0.49
C ARG A 155 -15.54 10.63 -1.91
N ILE A 156 -14.58 10.44 -2.82
CA ILE A 156 -14.75 10.82 -4.23
C ILE A 156 -15.91 10.04 -4.83
N CYS A 157 -15.97 8.72 -4.63
CA CYS A 157 -17.05 7.88 -5.14
C CYS A 157 -18.42 8.28 -4.57
N LEU A 158 -18.49 8.57 -3.26
CA LEU A 158 -19.72 9.05 -2.59
C LEU A 158 -20.14 10.43 -3.08
N ASP A 159 -19.20 11.36 -3.30
CA ASP A 159 -19.50 12.70 -3.83
C ASP A 159 -20.09 12.63 -5.25
N GLN A 160 -19.77 11.58 -6.02
CA GLN A 160 -20.34 11.35 -7.35
C GLN A 160 -21.66 10.57 -7.31
N TRP A 161 -21.81 9.65 -6.38
CA TRP A 161 -23.02 8.86 -6.20
C TRP A 161 -24.16 9.65 -5.55
N ASP A 162 -23.82 10.43 -4.52
CA ASP A 162 -24.73 11.27 -3.74
C ASP A 162 -24.07 12.64 -3.47
N PRO A 163 -24.20 13.58 -4.43
CA PRO A 163 -23.60 14.90 -4.33
C PRO A 163 -24.10 15.64 -3.09
N PRO A 164 -23.22 16.31 -2.32
CA PRO A 164 -23.64 17.04 -1.13
C PRO A 164 -24.66 18.11 -1.50
N GLN A 165 -25.80 18.13 -0.80
CA GLN A 165 -26.81 19.16 -1.01
C GLN A 165 -26.22 20.53 -0.66
N SER A 166 -26.24 21.46 -1.61
CA SER A 166 -25.75 22.82 -1.40
C SER A 166 -26.65 23.53 -0.37
N PRO A 167 -26.10 24.14 0.70
CA PRO A 167 -26.89 24.79 1.76
C PRO A 167 -27.58 26.10 1.34
N LEU A 168 -27.61 26.42 0.04
CA LEU A 168 -28.13 27.69 -0.50
C LEU A 168 -29.51 27.60 -1.16
N ALA A 169 -30.15 26.43 -1.17
CA ALA A 169 -31.53 26.32 -1.63
C ALA A 169 -32.49 26.56 -0.45
N PRO A 170 -33.33 27.62 -0.45
CA PRO A 170 -34.33 27.80 0.59
C PRO A 170 -35.31 26.62 0.55
N SER A 171 -35.36 25.90 1.66
CA SER A 171 -36.23 24.78 1.93
C SER A 171 -37.69 25.23 1.88
N SER A 172 -38.39 24.85 0.81
CA SER A 172 -39.86 24.80 0.84
C SER A 172 -40.29 23.66 1.76
N PRO A 173 -41.14 23.91 2.76
CA PRO A 173 -41.50 22.90 3.75
C PRO A 173 -42.65 22.07 3.20
N SER A 174 -42.35 21.07 2.37
CA SER A 174 -43.20 19.91 2.06
C SER A 174 -42.57 19.11 0.91
N GLN A 175 -41.70 18.15 1.23
CA GLN A 175 -41.46 16.94 0.43
C GLN A 175 -40.50 16.01 1.18
N THR A 176 -41.03 15.36 2.21
CA THR A 176 -40.68 13.97 2.48
C THR A 176 -41.01 13.14 1.23
N CYS A 177 -40.28 12.04 1.02
CA CYS A 177 -40.44 11.04 -0.07
C CYS A 177 -39.52 11.22 -1.30
N ALA A 178 -38.29 10.74 -1.17
CA ALA A 178 -37.61 9.79 -2.07
C ALA A 178 -37.51 10.03 -3.60
N SER A 179 -38.00 11.15 -4.16
CA SER A 179 -38.21 11.26 -5.62
C SER A 179 -37.13 12.00 -6.41
N SER A 180 -35.98 12.32 -5.82
CA SER A 180 -34.89 13.02 -6.54
C SER A 180 -33.50 12.44 -6.30
N ARG A 181 -33.35 11.12 -6.16
CA ARG A 181 -32.01 10.51 -6.02
C ARG A 181 -31.29 10.21 -7.34
N PHE A 182 -31.97 10.25 -8.48
CA PHE A 182 -31.37 10.01 -9.81
C PHE A 182 -31.68 11.10 -10.85
N SER A 183 -32.24 12.22 -10.41
CA SER A 183 -32.60 13.34 -11.27
C SER A 183 -31.40 14.28 -11.46
N ALA A 184 -30.85 14.27 -12.68
CA ALA A 184 -30.19 15.40 -13.36
C ALA A 184 -28.65 15.48 -13.53
N PHE A 185 -27.81 14.48 -13.17
CA PHE A 185 -26.34 14.59 -13.43
C PHE A 185 -25.59 13.37 -13.97
N VAL A 186 -26.27 12.31 -14.41
CA VAL A 186 -25.57 11.13 -14.92
C VAL A 186 -25.61 11.10 -16.46
N THR A 187 -24.72 11.86 -17.11
CA THR A 187 -24.49 11.77 -18.57
C THR A 187 -23.89 10.43 -18.98
N VAL A 188 -23.31 9.68 -18.04
CA VAL A 188 -22.63 8.39 -18.27
C VAL A 188 -23.10 7.35 -17.26
N PRO A 189 -23.61 6.17 -17.69
CA PRO A 189 -23.99 5.07 -16.80
C PRO A 189 -22.95 4.76 -15.70
N TRP A 190 -23.40 4.47 -14.48
CA TRP A 190 -22.51 4.30 -13.31
C TRP A 190 -21.49 3.17 -13.49
N ASP A 191 -21.91 2.07 -14.10
CA ASP A 191 -21.06 0.92 -14.48
C ASP A 191 -19.93 1.34 -15.45
N VAL A 192 -20.22 2.28 -16.35
CA VAL A 192 -19.24 2.83 -17.28
C VAL A 192 -18.34 3.86 -16.59
N ALA A 193 -18.91 4.72 -15.75
CA ALA A 193 -18.18 5.78 -15.07
C ALA A 193 -17.17 5.25 -14.02
N THR A 194 -17.53 4.18 -13.30
CA THR A 194 -16.65 3.55 -12.28
C THR A 194 -15.64 2.56 -12.86
N ARG A 195 -15.83 2.10 -14.11
CA ARG A 195 -14.98 1.09 -14.76
C ARG A 195 -13.48 1.35 -14.62
N PRO A 196 -12.95 2.58 -14.82
CA PRO A 196 -11.51 2.83 -14.68
C PRO A 196 -10.99 2.48 -13.28
N ILE A 197 -11.72 2.87 -12.24
CA ILE A 197 -11.35 2.61 -10.84
C ILE A 197 -11.43 1.11 -10.56
N VAL A 198 -12.54 0.47 -10.96
CA VAL A 198 -12.72 -0.97 -10.75
C VAL A 198 -11.61 -1.76 -11.43
N GLN A 199 -11.23 -1.38 -12.66
CA GLN A 199 -10.14 -2.02 -13.39
C GLN A 199 -8.77 -1.79 -12.73
N SER A 200 -8.47 -0.57 -12.30
CA SER A 200 -7.24 -0.26 -11.56
C SER A 200 -7.14 -1.08 -10.27
N LEU A 201 -8.23 -1.19 -9.51
CA LEU A 201 -8.31 -2.03 -8.31
C LEU A 201 -8.13 -3.53 -8.62
N ALA A 202 -8.77 -4.04 -9.67
CA ALA A 202 -8.63 -5.44 -10.07
C ALA A 202 -7.21 -5.78 -10.51
N ASN A 203 -6.60 -4.93 -11.33
CA ASN A 203 -5.21 -5.09 -11.77
C ASN A 203 -4.27 -5.11 -10.57
N SER A 204 -4.45 -4.19 -9.63
CA SER A 204 -3.63 -4.10 -8.42
C SER A 204 -3.84 -5.27 -7.46
N GLN A 205 -5.06 -5.84 -7.41
CA GLN A 205 -5.36 -7.02 -6.60
C GLN A 205 -4.52 -8.24 -7.04
N THR A 206 -4.12 -8.32 -8.32
CA THR A 206 -3.23 -9.40 -8.79
C THR A 206 -1.84 -9.36 -8.16
N LEU A 207 -1.42 -8.21 -7.62
CA LEU A 207 -0.13 -8.02 -6.95
C LEU A 207 -0.18 -8.34 -5.45
N VAL A 208 -1.36 -8.46 -4.86
CA VAL A 208 -1.54 -8.73 -3.43
C VAL A 208 -0.82 -10.00 -2.97
N PRO A 209 -0.91 -11.15 -3.68
CA PRO A 209 -0.19 -12.36 -3.28
C PRO A 209 1.34 -12.16 -3.23
N LEU A 210 1.89 -11.33 -4.13
CA LEU A 210 3.31 -11.03 -4.14
C LEU A 210 3.71 -10.15 -2.95
N TRP A 211 2.89 -9.17 -2.60
CA TRP A 211 3.12 -8.35 -1.42
C TRP A 211 3.00 -9.15 -0.11
N ASP A 212 2.06 -10.09 -0.06
CA ASP A 212 1.89 -10.98 1.09
C ASP A 212 3.13 -11.87 1.27
N GLN A 213 3.70 -12.36 0.17
CA GLN A 213 4.95 -13.11 0.22
C GLN A 213 6.11 -12.26 0.76
N GLN A 214 6.25 -11.02 0.30
CA GLN A 214 7.26 -10.09 0.81
C GLN A 214 7.11 -9.82 2.31
N ASP A 215 5.87 -9.62 2.76
CA ASP A 215 5.56 -9.41 4.17
C ASP A 215 5.97 -10.65 5.00
N VAL A 216 5.64 -11.87 4.54
CA VAL A 216 6.03 -13.13 5.19
C VAL A 216 7.54 -13.33 5.25
N GLU A 217 8.26 -13.01 4.17
CA GLU A 217 9.72 -13.11 4.12
C GLU A 217 10.40 -12.18 5.13
N GLU A 218 9.93 -10.95 5.24
CA GLU A 218 10.44 -10.01 6.24
C GLU A 218 10.11 -10.49 7.67
N PHE A 219 8.89 -10.98 7.93
CA PHE A 219 8.55 -11.54 9.24
C PHE A 219 9.45 -12.74 9.63
N LYS A 220 9.75 -13.63 8.68
CA LYS A 220 10.66 -14.77 8.91
C LYS A 220 12.07 -14.30 9.29
N ARG A 221 12.55 -13.19 8.71
CA ARG A 221 13.87 -12.61 9.00
C ARG A 221 14.02 -12.27 10.49
N TRP A 222 12.96 -11.81 11.14
CA TRP A 222 12.97 -11.40 12.55
C TRP A 222 12.81 -12.56 13.55
N LYS A 223 12.86 -13.82 13.10
CA LYS A 223 12.79 -15.05 13.94
C LYS A 223 11.66 -15.04 14.98
N THR A 224 10.59 -14.30 14.74
CA THR A 224 9.40 -14.41 15.57
C THR A 224 8.75 -15.73 15.18
N SER A 225 8.44 -16.60 16.13
CA SER A 225 7.76 -17.86 15.87
C SER A 225 6.36 -17.56 15.32
N ILE A 226 6.25 -17.49 14.00
CA ILE A 226 4.99 -17.31 13.29
C ILE A 226 4.24 -18.64 13.44
N SER A 227 3.04 -18.64 14.05
CA SER A 227 2.17 -19.83 13.98
C SER A 227 1.81 -20.06 12.50
N GLU A 228 1.75 -21.32 12.06
CA GLU A 228 1.51 -21.69 10.65
C GLU A 228 0.25 -21.05 10.03
N ASP A 229 -0.67 -20.53 10.85
CA ASP A 229 -1.89 -19.82 10.46
C ASP A 229 -1.70 -18.36 9.97
N TYR A 230 -0.50 -17.78 10.04
CA TYR A 230 -0.25 -16.39 9.63
C TYR A 230 -0.14 -16.18 8.11
N SER A 231 -0.30 -17.23 7.31
CA SER A 231 -0.18 -17.15 5.86
C SER A 231 -1.39 -16.44 5.23
N GLY A 232 -1.13 -15.32 4.55
CA GLY A 232 -2.03 -14.70 3.54
C GLY A 232 -3.27 -13.93 4.03
N LYS A 233 -3.72 -14.08 5.29
CA LYS A 233 -5.00 -13.49 5.73
C LYS A 233 -4.91 -12.09 6.38
N VAL A 234 -3.72 -11.55 6.59
CA VAL A 234 -3.56 -10.30 7.37
C VAL A 234 -3.69 -9.04 6.50
N PHE A 235 -3.24 -9.09 5.23
CA PHE A 235 -3.12 -7.90 4.39
C PHE A 235 -4.34 -7.67 3.47
N GLU A 236 -4.86 -8.72 2.85
CA GLU A 236 -6.02 -8.65 1.95
C GLU A 236 -7.25 -7.94 2.56
N PRO A 237 -7.54 -8.10 3.87
CA PRO A 237 -8.64 -7.37 4.48
C PRO A 237 -8.42 -5.86 4.42
N GLY A 238 -7.22 -5.31 4.62
CA GLY A 238 -7.04 -3.86 4.81
C GLY A 238 -7.06 -3.00 3.53
N TRP A 239 -6.64 -3.56 2.40
CA TRP A 239 -6.36 -2.80 1.18
C TRP A 239 -7.64 -2.38 0.42
N PHE A 240 -7.93 -1.07 0.37
CA PHE A 240 -9.10 -0.46 -0.27
C PHE A 240 -10.44 -1.15 0.06
N ARG A 241 -10.60 -1.67 1.28
CA ARG A 241 -11.77 -2.48 1.68
C ARG A 241 -13.08 -1.73 1.47
N ARG A 242 -13.18 -0.50 1.97
CA ARG A 242 -14.45 0.24 1.99
C ARG A 242 -14.82 0.71 0.60
N SER A 243 -13.86 1.22 -0.17
CA SER A 243 -14.09 1.61 -1.56
C SER A 243 -14.51 0.42 -2.42
N LYS A 244 -13.88 -0.75 -2.28
CA LYS A 244 -14.27 -1.96 -3.00
C LYS A 244 -15.70 -2.40 -2.64
N LYS A 245 -16.03 -2.39 -1.34
CA LYS A 245 -17.37 -2.72 -0.84
C LYS A 245 -18.41 -1.77 -1.42
N PHE A 246 -18.18 -0.46 -1.30
CA PHE A 246 -19.05 0.57 -1.84
C PHE A 246 -19.26 0.44 -3.35
N LEU A 247 -18.18 0.26 -4.13
CA LEU A 247 -18.27 0.13 -5.59
C LEU A 247 -19.10 -1.10 -5.99
N ARG A 248 -18.96 -2.21 -5.28
CA ARG A 248 -19.76 -3.42 -5.52
C ARG A 248 -21.25 -3.17 -5.24
N GLU A 249 -21.55 -2.63 -4.07
CA GLU A 249 -22.93 -2.38 -3.64
C GLU A 249 -23.62 -1.31 -4.49
N SER A 250 -22.96 -0.18 -4.75
CA SER A 250 -23.48 0.90 -5.61
C SER A 250 -23.72 0.42 -7.06
N THR A 251 -22.82 -0.39 -7.61
CA THR A 251 -23.03 -0.99 -8.94
C THR A 251 -24.23 -1.92 -8.94
N ARG A 252 -24.37 -2.76 -7.90
CA ARG A 252 -25.52 -3.67 -7.80
C ARG A 252 -26.85 -2.93 -7.68
N ILE A 253 -26.90 -1.89 -6.84
CA ILE A 253 -28.08 -1.02 -6.71
C ILE A 253 -28.40 -0.36 -8.05
N TYR A 254 -27.40 0.14 -8.78
CA TYR A 254 -27.58 0.72 -10.10
C TYR A 254 -28.15 -0.28 -11.11
N GLU A 255 -27.70 -1.54 -11.09
CA GLU A 255 -28.22 -2.61 -11.95
C GLU A 255 -29.68 -2.94 -11.68
N ILE A 256 -30.08 -3.02 -10.41
CA ILE A 256 -31.48 -3.25 -10.01
C ILE A 256 -32.34 -2.11 -10.58
N TRP A 257 -31.93 -0.86 -10.37
CA TRP A 257 -32.60 0.32 -10.91
C TRP A 257 -32.70 0.31 -12.44
N ARG A 258 -31.61 -0.05 -13.13
CA ARG A 258 -31.56 -0.16 -14.59
C ARG A 258 -32.50 -1.23 -15.10
N THR A 259 -32.58 -2.37 -14.40
CA THR A 259 -33.47 -3.49 -14.75
C THR A 259 -34.93 -3.09 -14.55
N MET A 260 -35.26 -2.44 -13.44
CA MET A 260 -36.61 -1.95 -13.15
C MET A 260 -37.12 -0.95 -14.19
N ARG A 261 -36.28 0.01 -14.61
CA ARG A 261 -36.65 0.95 -15.68
C ARG A 261 -36.93 0.26 -17.02
N ARG A 262 -36.19 -0.82 -17.32
CA ARG A 262 -36.36 -1.61 -18.55
C ARG A 262 -37.60 -2.50 -18.50
N ALA A 263 -37.84 -3.18 -17.37
CA ALA A 263 -38.94 -4.13 -17.21
C ALA A 263 -40.32 -3.48 -17.35
N GLY A 264 -40.45 -2.20 -17.00
CA GLY A 264 -41.70 -1.45 -17.15
C GLY A 264 -41.87 -0.69 -18.47
N ASN A 265 -40.91 -0.74 -19.42
CA ASN A 265 -40.87 0.21 -20.56
C ASN A 265 -41.02 1.69 -20.13
N GLY A 266 -40.61 2.04 -18.90
CA GLY A 266 -40.84 3.36 -18.30
C GLY A 266 -42.28 3.66 -17.85
N GLN A 267 -43.21 2.70 -17.90
CA GLN A 267 -44.62 2.85 -17.50
C GLN A 267 -44.90 2.47 -16.04
N LEU A 268 -43.92 1.94 -15.32
CA LEU A 268 -44.07 1.59 -13.91
C LEU A 268 -44.13 2.88 -13.06
N PRO A 269 -45.16 3.07 -12.21
CA PRO A 269 -45.18 4.19 -11.26
C PRO A 269 -43.93 4.19 -10.39
N ALA A 270 -43.37 5.39 -10.14
CA ALA A 270 -42.12 5.53 -9.39
C ALA A 270 -42.21 4.95 -7.96
N GLU A 271 -43.39 5.05 -7.34
CA GLU A 271 -43.68 4.47 -6.02
C GLU A 271 -43.53 2.95 -6.02
N LEU A 272 -44.10 2.26 -7.01
CA LEU A 272 -44.00 0.81 -7.14
C LEU A 272 -42.57 0.38 -7.50
N ALA A 273 -41.89 1.16 -8.34
CA ALA A 273 -40.48 0.93 -8.65
C ALA A 273 -39.60 1.01 -7.41
N ASN A 274 -39.85 2.00 -6.53
CA ASN A 274 -39.12 2.15 -5.27
C ASN A 274 -39.34 0.96 -4.34
N VAL A 275 -40.58 0.52 -4.14
CA VAL A 275 -40.89 -0.63 -3.27
C VAL A 275 -40.18 -1.89 -3.76
N ILE A 276 -40.22 -2.18 -5.07
CA ILE A 276 -39.55 -3.37 -5.61
C ILE A 276 -38.03 -3.26 -5.48
N VAL A 277 -37.45 -2.08 -5.70
CA VAL A 277 -36.01 -1.86 -5.48
C VAL A 277 -35.65 -2.08 -4.01
N GLU A 278 -36.46 -1.56 -3.09
CA GLU A 278 -36.26 -1.71 -1.65
C GLU A 278 -36.34 -3.18 -1.22
N ASP A 279 -37.33 -3.93 -1.71
CA ASP A 279 -37.50 -5.35 -1.44
C ASP A 279 -36.32 -6.18 -1.97
N VAL A 280 -35.89 -5.93 -3.22
CA VAL A 280 -34.75 -6.65 -3.83
C VAL A 280 -33.45 -6.31 -3.12
N ALA A 281 -33.23 -5.06 -2.76
CA ALA A 281 -32.03 -4.66 -2.04
C ALA A 281 -32.02 -5.22 -0.60
N ALA A 282 -33.16 -5.29 0.09
CA ALA A 282 -33.27 -5.95 1.38
C ALA A 282 -32.97 -7.46 1.26
N PHE A 283 -33.51 -8.13 0.24
CA PHE A 283 -33.23 -9.54 -0.05
C PHE A 283 -31.73 -9.80 -0.33
N GLU A 284 -31.07 -8.90 -1.04
CA GLU A 284 -29.64 -8.99 -1.36
C GLU A 284 -28.71 -8.43 -0.27
N ASN A 285 -29.25 -7.99 0.87
CA ASN A 285 -28.52 -7.33 1.96
C ASN A 285 -27.71 -6.09 1.50
N LEU A 286 -28.24 -5.34 0.54
CA LEU A 286 -27.63 -4.10 0.06
C LEU A 286 -28.05 -2.93 0.97
N PRO A 287 -27.12 -2.02 1.31
CA PRO A 287 -27.48 -0.87 2.11
C PRO A 287 -28.38 0.08 1.33
N LEU A 288 -29.53 0.39 1.91
CA LEU A 288 -30.47 1.39 1.44
C LEU A 288 -30.46 2.58 2.40
N GLY A 289 -30.78 3.77 1.89
CA GLY A 289 -30.82 5.00 2.69
C GLY A 289 -29.65 5.94 2.42
N ASN A 290 -29.22 6.69 3.45
CA ASN A 290 -28.11 7.64 3.33
C ASN A 290 -26.77 6.90 3.39
N LEU A 291 -26.25 6.50 2.22
CA LEU A 291 -24.96 5.81 2.12
C LEU A 291 -23.81 6.66 2.66
N ARG A 292 -23.92 7.99 2.62
CA ARG A 292 -22.88 8.87 3.16
C ARG A 292 -22.75 8.71 4.67
N GLU A 293 -23.87 8.63 5.40
CA GLU A 293 -23.86 8.38 6.85
C GLU A 293 -23.33 6.98 7.20
N LEU A 294 -23.71 5.98 6.41
CA LEU A 294 -23.24 4.60 6.60
C LEU A 294 -21.72 4.46 6.42
N TYR A 295 -21.17 5.10 5.39
CA TYR A 295 -19.78 4.95 5.00
C TYR A 295 -18.84 6.00 5.61
N LEU A 296 -19.39 7.16 6.02
CA LEU A 296 -18.68 8.25 6.69
C LEU A 296 -19.44 8.63 7.99
N PRO A 297 -19.49 7.73 8.99
CA PRO A 297 -20.17 8.03 10.24
C PRO A 297 -19.57 9.29 10.88
N SER A 298 -20.44 10.12 11.44
CA SER A 298 -20.01 11.29 12.21
C SER A 298 -19.19 10.81 13.41
N GLN A 299 -18.21 11.61 13.87
CA GLN A 299 -17.33 11.22 14.99
C GLN A 299 -18.10 10.83 16.27
N THR A 300 -19.34 11.27 16.40
CA THR A 300 -20.27 10.91 17.49
C THR A 300 -20.64 9.42 17.50
N ASP A 301 -20.73 8.77 16.33
CA ASP A 301 -21.17 7.36 16.20
C ASP A 301 -19.99 6.38 16.07
N ALA A 302 -18.80 6.89 15.79
CA ALA A 302 -17.58 6.09 15.59
C ALA A 302 -16.97 5.53 16.89
N PHE A 303 -17.45 5.98 18.06
CA PHE A 303 -17.00 5.49 19.36
C PHE A 303 -17.67 4.17 19.77
N ASP A 304 -18.91 3.93 19.34
CA ASP A 304 -19.66 2.72 19.69
C ASP A 304 -19.34 1.53 18.77
N GLN A 305 -19.07 1.76 17.48
CA GLN A 305 -18.82 0.66 16.52
C GLN A 305 -17.43 0.00 16.64
N ARG A 306 -16.49 0.56 17.40
CA ARG A 306 -15.14 -0.04 17.55
C ARG A 306 -15.09 -1.25 18.50
N PHE A 307 -16.18 -1.55 19.19
CA PHE A 307 -16.23 -2.65 20.17
C PHE A 307 -17.06 -3.86 19.74
N ASP A 308 -17.86 -3.75 18.67
CA ASP A 308 -18.81 -4.81 18.27
C ASP A 308 -18.34 -5.69 17.11
N GLU A 309 -17.21 -5.38 16.45
CA GLU A 309 -16.56 -6.31 15.50
C GLU A 309 -15.31 -6.94 16.13
N LYS A 310 -15.53 -7.95 16.99
CA LYS A 310 -14.54 -8.96 17.39
C LYS A 310 -15.09 -10.36 17.22
#